data_AF-A0AAD5QVG3-F1
#
_entry.id   AF-A0AAD5QVG3-F1
#
_cell.length_a   1.000
_cell.length_b   1.000
_cell.length_c   1.000
_cell.angle_alpha   90.00
_cell.angle_beta   90.00
_cell.angle_gamma   90.00
#
_symmetry.space_group_name_H-M   'P 1'
#
loop_
_entity.id
_entity.type
_entity.pdbx_description
1 polymer ?
#
loop_
_entity_poly.entity_id
_entity_poly.type
_entity_poly.pdbx_seq_one_letter_code
_entity_poly.pdbx_strand_id
1 'polypeptide(L)'
;MEGYVLCDEEMLDIEPPFDDSLKAGVVVMDIQKDCGFGNIINRVDTMFDNEVRRVIFRGVGDAKKKCMVCVEVIKNRRQVILS
;
A
#
# COMPACT_ATOMS: atom_id res chain seq x y z
N MET A 1 28.99 -9.51 -14.31
CA MET A 1 27.89 -9.07 -13.43
C MET A 1 27.30 -7.84 -14.09
N GLU A 2 26.24 -8.02 -14.87
CA GLU A 2 25.51 -6.87 -15.44
C GLU A 2 24.81 -6.17 -14.28
N GLY A 3 25.25 -4.95 -13.99
CA GLY A 3 24.65 -4.12 -12.95
C GLY A 3 23.28 -3.67 -13.40
N TYR A 4 22.25 -3.92 -12.58
CA TYR A 4 20.93 -3.35 -12.79
C TYR A 4 21.06 -1.83 -12.72
N VAL A 5 20.84 -1.16 -13.85
CA VAL A 5 20.63 0.28 -13.89
C VAL A 5 19.24 0.51 -13.35
N LEU A 6 19.14 1.22 -12.22
CA LEU A 6 17.88 1.77 -11.75
C LEU A 6 17.46 2.84 -12.76
N CYS A 7 16.72 2.44 -13.80
CA CYS A 7 15.95 3.40 -14.60
C CYS A 7 14.97 4.11 -13.65
N ASP A 8 14.63 5.36 -13.99
CA ASP A 8 13.71 6.23 -13.23
C ASP A 8 12.64 5.42 -12.51
N GLU A 9 12.43 5.72 -11.22
CA GLU A 9 11.53 4.96 -10.33
C GLU A 9 10.07 5.13 -10.79
N GLU A 10 9.73 4.51 -11.90
CA GLU A 10 8.41 4.50 -12.49
C GLU A 10 7.61 3.34 -11.92
N MET A 11 6.36 3.63 -11.60
CA MET A 11 5.39 2.63 -11.20
C MET A 11 5.02 1.82 -12.44
N LEU A 12 5.75 0.73 -12.68
CA LEU A 12 5.34 -0.25 -13.67
C LEU A 12 4.02 -0.88 -13.22
N ASP A 13 3.03 -0.90 -14.10
CA ASP A 13 1.72 -1.48 -13.82
C ASP A 13 1.79 -3.01 -13.90
N ILE A 14 2.57 -3.57 -12.98
CA ILE A 14 2.79 -5.00 -12.83
C ILE A 14 1.67 -5.54 -11.96
N GLU A 15 1.01 -6.58 -12.46
CA GLU A 15 0.00 -7.29 -11.69
C GLU A 15 0.61 -7.84 -10.39
N PRO A 16 -0.04 -7.65 -9.23
CA PRO A 16 0.47 -8.17 -7.97
C PRO A 16 0.76 -9.69 -8.05
N PRO A 17 1.89 -10.18 -7.50
CA PRO A 17 2.29 -11.58 -7.57
C PRO A 17 1.52 -12.45 -6.57
N PHE A 18 0.19 -12.38 -6.60
CA PHE A 18 -0.70 -13.15 -5.73
C PHE A 18 -1.63 -14.00 -6.59
N ASP A 19 -2.14 -15.09 -6.02
CA ASP A 19 -3.15 -15.93 -6.70
C ASP A 19 -4.48 -15.17 -6.88
N ASP A 20 -5.31 -15.56 -7.84
CA ASP A 20 -6.57 -14.86 -8.14
C ASP A 20 -7.56 -14.83 -6.96
N SER A 21 -7.53 -15.86 -6.11
CA SER A 21 -8.28 -15.91 -4.84
C SER A 21 -7.85 -14.83 -3.84
N LEU A 22 -6.60 -14.37 -3.96
CA LEU A 22 -6.02 -13.28 -3.18
C LEU A 22 -6.22 -11.93 -3.84
N LYS A 23 -6.42 -11.86 -5.17
CA LYS A 23 -6.72 -10.62 -5.93
C LYS A 23 -8.16 -10.14 -5.78
N ALA A 24 -9.12 -11.05 -5.56
CA ALA A 24 -10.53 -10.70 -5.39
C ALA A 24 -10.73 -9.75 -4.19
N GLY A 25 -11.37 -8.60 -4.43
CA GLY A 25 -11.65 -7.60 -3.39
C GLY A 25 -10.42 -6.84 -2.87
N VAL A 26 -9.31 -6.86 -3.61
CA VAL A 26 -8.11 -6.08 -3.31
C VAL A 26 -8.20 -4.70 -3.93
N VAL A 27 -7.92 -3.69 -3.12
CA VAL A 27 -7.72 -2.31 -3.60
C VAL A 27 -6.24 -1.98 -3.55
N VAL A 28 -5.67 -1.56 -4.68
CA VAL A 28 -4.30 -1.04 -4.75
C VAL A 28 -4.34 0.45 -4.46
N MET A 29 -3.50 0.91 -3.53
CA MET A 29 -3.35 2.30 -3.17
C MET A 29 -1.93 2.77 -3.46
N ASP A 30 -1.84 3.64 -4.47
CA ASP A 30 -0.58 4.26 -4.88
C ASP A 30 -0.22 5.42 -3.95
N ILE A 31 0.94 5.31 -3.31
CA ILE A 31 1.46 6.29 -2.36
C ILE A 31 2.51 7.13 -3.05
N GLN A 32 2.20 8.42 -3.22
CA GLN A 32 3.15 9.40 -3.72
C GLN A 32 3.94 10.04 -2.58
N LYS A 33 5.10 10.60 -2.92
CA LYS A 33 5.98 11.31 -1.98
C LYS A 33 5.26 12.45 -1.26
N ASP A 34 4.31 13.10 -1.91
CA ASP A 34 3.69 14.32 -1.41
C ASP A 34 2.38 14.07 -0.66
N CYS A 35 1.90 12.82 -0.65
CA CYS A 35 0.71 12.45 0.10
C CYS A 35 0.94 12.57 1.61
N GLY A 36 0.09 13.35 2.30
CA GLY A 36 0.11 13.46 3.76
C GLY A 36 -0.28 12.15 4.43
N PHE A 37 0.44 11.76 5.48
CA PHE A 37 0.17 10.53 6.24
C PHE A 37 -1.27 10.43 6.74
N GLY A 38 -1.82 11.51 7.33
CA GLY A 38 -3.20 11.52 7.82
C GLY A 38 -4.24 11.22 6.74
N ASN A 39 -4.03 11.76 5.53
CA ASN A 39 -4.93 11.53 4.39
C ASN A 39 -4.90 10.07 3.95
N ILE A 40 -3.71 9.45 3.96
CA ILE A 40 -3.56 8.02 3.62
C ILE A 40 -4.33 7.16 4.62
N ILE A 41 -4.13 7.40 5.92
CA ILE A 41 -4.77 6.59 6.97
C ILE A 41 -6.29 6.75 6.91
N ASN A 42 -6.80 7.98 6.86
CA ASN A 42 -8.25 8.23 6.79
C ASN A 42 -8.88 7.57 5.57
N ARG A 43 -8.22 7.66 4.40
CA ARG A 43 -8.73 7.03 3.17
C ARG A 43 -8.80 5.52 3.32
N VAL A 44 -7.79 4.90 3.93
CA VAL A 44 -7.77 3.45 4.13
C VAL A 44 -8.82 3.02 5.13
N ASP A 45 -9.01 3.77 6.23
CA ASP A 45 -10.07 3.51 7.20
C ASP A 45 -11.45 3.54 6.50
N THR A 46 -11.71 4.56 5.66
CA THR A 46 -12.93 4.62 4.85
C THR A 46 -13.06 3.44 3.88
N MET A 47 -11.97 2.96 3.25
CA MET A 47 -12.06 1.79 2.36
C MET A 47 -12.55 0.56 3.11
N PHE A 48 -12.00 0.33 4.30
CA PHE A 48 -12.38 -0.80 5.11
C PHE A 48 -13.79 -0.69 5.69
N ASP A 49 -14.28 0.53 5.97
CA ASP A 49 -15.69 0.76 6.33
C ASP A 49 -16.64 0.41 5.18
N ASN A 50 -16.18 0.52 3.93
CA ASN A 50 -16.90 0.13 2.71
C ASN A 50 -16.62 -1.33 2.29
N GLU A 51 -16.41 -2.23 3.26
CA GLU A 51 -16.22 -3.68 3.06
C GLU A 51 -14.98 -4.11 2.26
N VAL A 52 -14.05 -3.20 1.94
CA VAL A 52 -12.75 -3.59 1.37
C VAL A 52 -12.01 -4.44 2.38
N ARG A 53 -11.64 -5.67 2.02
CA ARG A 53 -10.96 -6.59 2.94
C ARG A 53 -9.44 -6.49 2.87
N ARG A 54 -8.90 -6.03 1.75
CA ARG A 54 -7.47 -6.04 1.46
C ARG A 54 -7.07 -4.76 0.74
N VAL A 55 -6.03 -4.10 1.26
CA VAL A 55 -5.42 -2.93 0.64
C VAL A 55 -3.94 -3.20 0.43
N ILE A 56 -3.46 -3.02 -0.80
CA ILE A 56 -2.04 -3.07 -1.14
C ILE A 56 -1.51 -1.64 -1.20
N PHE A 57 -0.48 -1.35 -0.40
CA PHE A 57 0.25 -0.09 -0.48
C PHE A 57 1.37 -0.24 -1.51
N ARG A 58 1.30 0.52 -2.60
CA ARG A 58 2.30 0.53 -3.66
C ARG A 58 2.99 1.89 -3.66
N GLY A 59 4.31 1.90 -3.51
CA GLY A 59 5.10 3.13 -3.55
C GLY A 59 6.56 2.84 -3.80
N VAL A 60 7.16 3.63 -4.68
CA VAL A 60 8.55 3.51 -5.12
C VAL A 60 9.39 4.65 -4.53
N GLY A 61 10.71 4.47 -4.50
CA GLY A 61 11.63 5.52 -4.06
C GLY A 61 11.42 6.04 -2.66
N ASP A 62 11.37 7.37 -2.56
CA ASP A 62 11.11 8.12 -1.33
C ASP A 62 9.78 7.74 -0.65
N ALA A 63 8.81 7.21 -1.41
CA ALA A 63 7.53 6.77 -0.87
C ALA A 63 7.60 5.36 -0.21
N LYS A 64 8.67 4.59 -0.42
CA LYS A 64 8.80 3.23 0.12
C LYS A 64 8.75 3.20 1.65
N LYS A 65 9.51 4.08 2.31
CA LYS A 65 9.51 4.19 3.78
C LYS A 65 8.12 4.57 4.31
N LYS A 66 7.44 5.49 3.62
CA LYS A 66 6.08 5.91 3.93
C LYS A 66 5.09 4.75 3.82
N CYS A 67 5.17 3.93 2.77
CA CYS A 67 4.33 2.74 2.61
C CYS A 67 4.47 1.78 3.80
N MET A 68 5.71 1.45 4.20
CA MET A 68 5.94 0.54 5.33
C MET A 68 5.37 1.08 6.64
N VAL A 69 5.57 2.38 6.91
CA VAL A 69 5.04 3.03 8.12
C VAL A 69 3.52 3.06 8.10
N CYS A 70 2.88 3.35 6.97
CA CYS A 70 1.42 3.32 6.84
C CYS A 70 0.84 1.92 7.15
N VAL A 71 1.44 0.87 6.58
CA VAL A 71 1.04 -0.52 6.84
C VAL A 71 1.11 -0.85 8.33
N GLU A 72 2.22 -0.47 8.98
CA GLU A 72 2.45 -0.76 10.39
C GLU A 72 1.46 -0.03 11.30
N VAL A 73 1.20 1.26 11.04
CA VAL A 73 0.22 2.06 11.79
C VAL A 73 -1.18 1.46 11.68
N ILE A 74 -1.59 1.06 10.47
CA ILE A 74 -2.92 0.50 10.24
C ILE A 74 -3.07 -0.86 10.91
N LYS A 75 -2.06 -1.73 10.81
CA LYS A 75 -2.03 -3.02 11.53
C LYS A 75 -2.21 -2.81 13.02
N ASN A 76 -1.41 -1.93 13.63
CA ASN A 76 -1.46 -1.68 15.07
C ASN A 76 -2.82 -1.10 15.51
N ARG A 77 -3.38 -0.13 14.78
CA ARG A 77 -4.70 0.44 15.09
C ARG A 77 -5.80 -0.61 15.06
N ARG A 78 -5.76 -1.51 14.08
CA ARG A 78 -6.82 -2.51 13.87
C ARG A 78 -6.66 -3.75 14.73
N GLN A 79 -5.44 -4.11 15.10
CA GLN A 79 -5.20 -5.15 16.09
C GLN A 79 -5.78 -4.76 17.46
N VAL A 80 -5.65 -3.48 17.84
CA VAL A 80 -6.24 -2.94 19.09
C VAL A 80 -7.77 -2.91 19.06
N ILE A 81 -8.41 -2.81 17.88
CA ILE A 81 -9.87 -2.82 17.75
C ILE A 81 -10.45 -4.25 17.87
N LEU A 82 -9.64 -5.28 17.64
CA LEU A 82 -10.05 -6.69 17.64
C LEU A 82 -9.66 -7.44 18.94
N SER A 83 -9.06 -6.75 19.91
CA SER A 83 -8.64 -7.27 21.22
C SER A 83 -9.48 -6.67 22.33
#